data_AF-A0A1I1ZXD9-F1
#
_entry.id   AF-A0A1I1ZXD9-F1
#
_cell.length_a   1.000
_cell.length_b   1.000
_cell.length_c   1.000
_cell.angle_alpha   90.00
_cell.angle_beta   90.00
_cell.angle_gamma   90.00
#
_symmetry.space_group_name_H-M   'P 1'
#
loop_
_entity.id
_entity.type
_entity.pdbx_description
1 polymer ?
#
loop_
_entity_poly.entity_id
_entity_poly.type
_entity_poly.pdbx_seq_one_letter_code
_entity_poly.pdbx_strand_id
1 'polypeptide(L)'
;MKTRIPHGRPADGASPLAASHGRRPADGRGSPQAASHARHPADGRGSPRVASRDGRSGDGGGAPRAAFTREETERLYAARLFAAEARPYLATALYALKPVLSWTVPTMAVDRYWRCYISPAFVAATPVDELAGVWVHEVSHLLRDHHGRGERLAAEKDLTGPGDRLRMNIAADFEINDDVYGEGLPRPDGAIGPELLGLAPGKLMEEYLPMVAMGPYFRQLSWLDCGGGADGSARPWELGPDGAHGLDAQERALVRYRVAQGLLGRGDAPGGWQRWAEKVVHPPQPWRELLGNAVRSAVSAPGVGEDYVYHRPSRRSSSLPGVILPSLRRRPPRVSVVIDTSGSVSDSELGTALLEVAAITRAVGGRRDLVRVVSCDTAAHLAGEICESEGIPLLGGGGTDLRAGFAKALATRPAPDVIVVLTDGQTPWPSRQPPCRTVIGLFPRPLSAGEDDPDFELDLPPDWARVVPLG
;
A
#
# COMPACT_ATOMS: atom_id res chain seq x y z
N MET A 1 18.69 7.55 -47.28
CA MET A 1 19.59 6.54 -47.88
C MET A 1 18.93 5.15 -47.71
N LYS A 2 18.92 4.20 -48.67
CA LYS A 2 20.04 3.50 -49.37
C LYS A 2 20.93 2.72 -48.38
N THR A 3 21.15 1.39 -48.48
CA THR A 3 20.77 0.39 -49.52
C THR A 3 20.67 -1.04 -48.93
N ARG A 4 20.51 -2.10 -49.75
CA ARG A 4 20.08 -3.47 -49.37
C ARG A 4 20.81 -4.54 -50.24
N ILE A 5 21.03 -5.79 -49.74
CA ILE A 5 21.30 -7.06 -50.52
C ILE A 5 22.69 -7.13 -51.23
N PRO A 6 23.29 -8.31 -51.65
CA PRO A 6 22.79 -9.70 -51.78
C PRO A 6 23.61 -10.93 -51.22
N HIS A 7 22.88 -12.05 -51.04
CA HIS A 7 23.13 -13.50 -51.34
C HIS A 7 24.37 -14.34 -50.91
N GLY A 8 24.08 -15.63 -50.59
CA GLY A 8 25.00 -16.79 -50.59
C GLY A 8 24.39 -18.12 -50.05
N ARG A 9 23.99 -19.06 -50.93
CA ARG A 9 23.52 -20.46 -50.65
C ARG A 9 23.35 -21.23 -51.99
N PRO A 10 23.19 -22.58 -52.03
CA PRO A 10 23.31 -23.61 -50.98
C PRO A 10 24.74 -24.19 -50.98
N ALA A 11 25.14 -25.48 -50.98
CA ALA A 11 24.58 -26.86 -50.96
C ALA A 11 25.76 -27.85 -50.73
N ASP A 12 25.67 -29.14 -50.35
CA ASP A 12 24.68 -29.97 -49.62
C ASP A 12 25.36 -31.34 -49.25
N GLY A 13 24.66 -32.37 -48.72
CA GLY A 13 25.12 -33.78 -48.81
C GLY A 13 25.15 -34.70 -47.56
N ALA A 14 24.11 -35.55 -47.44
CA ALA A 14 24.08 -36.95 -46.95
C ALA A 14 24.84 -37.46 -45.68
N SER A 15 24.05 -38.01 -44.74
CA SER A 15 24.43 -39.00 -43.69
C SER A 15 24.21 -40.46 -44.21
N PRO A 16 24.17 -41.53 -43.38
CA PRO A 16 24.99 -42.01 -42.24
C PRO A 16 25.44 -43.50 -42.42
N LEU A 17 25.98 -44.16 -41.37
CA LEU A 17 25.79 -45.57 -40.90
C LEU A 17 26.79 -45.81 -39.72
N ALA A 18 26.41 -46.25 -38.51
CA ALA A 18 25.99 -47.58 -38.03
C ALA A 18 27.13 -48.64 -37.92
N ALA A 19 27.18 -49.60 -37.00
CA ALA A 19 26.53 -49.84 -35.69
C ALA A 19 27.11 -51.13 -35.02
N SER A 20 26.82 -51.35 -33.72
CA SER A 20 26.93 -52.65 -33.00
C SER A 20 28.38 -53.16 -32.70
N HIS A 21 28.66 -54.15 -31.81
CA HIS A 21 27.88 -54.83 -30.75
C HIS A 21 28.81 -55.50 -29.69
N GLY A 22 28.28 -55.97 -28.55
CA GLY A 22 29.00 -56.82 -27.57
C GLY A 22 28.25 -57.01 -26.23
N ARG A 23 28.39 -58.16 -25.55
CA ARG A 23 27.66 -58.51 -24.30
C ARG A 23 28.54 -59.17 -23.21
N ARG A 24 28.21 -58.85 -21.95
CA ARG A 24 28.15 -59.65 -20.68
C ARG A 24 28.55 -61.15 -20.67
N PRO A 25 28.77 -61.80 -19.48
CA PRO A 25 29.23 -61.33 -18.14
C PRO A 25 30.19 -62.33 -17.40
N ALA A 26 30.54 -62.11 -16.12
CA ALA A 26 30.40 -63.06 -14.97
C ALA A 26 31.45 -62.94 -13.82
N ASP A 27 30.96 -63.15 -12.60
CA ASP A 27 31.54 -63.69 -11.35
C ASP A 27 32.94 -63.32 -10.78
N GLY A 28 32.93 -62.95 -9.48
CA GLY A 28 34.07 -62.92 -8.56
C GLY A 28 33.59 -62.82 -7.10
N ARG A 29 34.19 -63.56 -6.15
CA ARG A 29 33.67 -63.76 -4.77
C ARG A 29 34.52 -63.04 -3.71
N GLY A 30 33.90 -62.57 -2.61
CA GLY A 30 34.65 -62.16 -1.40
C GLY A 30 33.80 -61.53 -0.27
N SER A 31 33.67 -62.23 0.86
CA SER A 31 33.06 -61.83 2.15
C SER A 31 33.44 -62.85 3.24
N PRO A 32 33.36 -62.56 4.57
CA PRO A 32 33.47 -61.27 5.26
C PRO A 32 34.42 -61.33 6.50
N GLN A 33 34.75 -60.17 7.08
CA GLN A 33 35.30 -59.94 8.45
C GLN A 33 35.48 -58.42 8.65
N ALA A 34 35.58 -57.83 9.85
CA ALA A 34 35.03 -58.07 11.18
C ALA A 34 35.30 -56.79 12.01
N ALA A 35 34.61 -56.58 13.14
CA ALA A 35 34.66 -55.28 13.84
C ALA A 35 35.95 -55.03 14.65
N SER A 36 36.37 -53.77 14.72
CA SER A 36 37.12 -53.22 15.86
C SER A 36 36.84 -51.72 16.04
N HIS A 37 36.86 -51.24 17.29
CA HIS A 37 36.81 -49.81 17.61
C HIS A 37 38.22 -49.23 17.67
N ALA A 38 38.42 -47.96 17.27
CA ALA A 38 38.85 -46.89 18.20
C ALA A 38 39.22 -45.55 17.51
N ARG A 39 38.63 -44.47 18.03
CA ARG A 39 39.28 -43.18 18.38
C ARG A 39 40.12 -42.44 17.32
N HIS A 40 39.57 -41.36 16.79
CA HIS A 40 40.32 -40.11 16.53
C HIS A 40 39.75 -38.95 17.38
N PRO A 41 40.48 -37.84 17.55
CA PRO A 41 40.36 -36.98 18.73
C PRO A 41 39.20 -35.97 18.66
N ALA A 42 38.83 -35.44 19.83
CA ALA A 42 37.89 -34.34 19.97
C ALA A 42 38.64 -33.00 20.09
N ASP A 43 38.53 -32.15 19.06
CA ASP A 43 38.83 -30.72 19.17
C ASP A 43 37.54 -29.95 19.48
N GLY A 44 37.54 -29.20 20.59
CA GLY A 44 36.36 -28.53 21.10
C GLY A 44 36.13 -27.16 20.47
N ARG A 45 34.98 -26.97 19.81
CA ARG A 45 34.37 -25.65 19.59
C ARG A 45 32.93 -25.70 20.09
N GLY A 46 32.64 -24.95 21.15
CA GLY A 46 31.37 -25.04 21.86
C GLY A 46 30.25 -24.26 21.18
N SER A 47 29.11 -24.91 20.97
CA SER A 47 27.84 -24.22 20.70
C SER A 47 27.47 -23.32 21.89
N PRO A 48 26.81 -22.17 21.68
CA PRO A 48 26.31 -21.35 22.78
C PRO A 48 25.30 -22.14 23.61
N ARG A 49 25.62 -22.38 24.89
CA ARG A 49 24.67 -23.00 25.83
C ARG A 49 23.60 -21.98 26.22
N VAL A 50 22.35 -22.27 25.87
CA VAL A 50 21.20 -21.65 26.54
C VAL A 50 21.31 -21.98 28.03
N ALA A 51 21.46 -20.95 28.86
CA ALA A 51 21.77 -21.12 30.27
C ALA A 51 20.49 -21.33 31.09
N SER A 52 20.15 -22.60 31.36
CA SER A 52 19.19 -22.91 32.42
C SER A 52 19.76 -22.46 33.77
N ARG A 53 19.07 -21.52 34.43
CA ARG A 53 19.34 -21.08 35.79
C ARG A 53 18.08 -21.20 36.63
N ASP A 54 18.00 -22.27 37.39
CA ASP A 54 17.16 -22.30 38.58
C ASP A 54 17.66 -21.27 39.61
N GLY A 55 16.74 -20.79 40.46
CA GLY A 55 17.11 -20.17 41.72
C GLY A 55 17.07 -18.64 41.80
N ARG A 56 15.88 -18.04 41.56
CA ARG A 56 15.09 -17.41 42.64
C ARG A 56 13.80 -16.78 42.10
N SER A 57 12.67 -17.22 42.64
CA SER A 57 11.38 -16.54 42.51
C SER A 57 11.39 -15.24 43.32
N GLY A 58 11.75 -14.12 42.68
CA GLY A 58 11.40 -12.80 43.19
C GLY A 58 9.90 -12.62 43.02
N ASP A 59 9.14 -12.65 44.12
CA ASP A 59 7.71 -12.40 44.07
C ASP A 59 7.46 -10.94 43.66
N GLY A 60 6.72 -10.79 42.56
CA GLY A 60 6.43 -9.53 41.88
C GLY A 60 5.17 -9.67 41.03
N GLY A 61 4.20 -10.47 41.49
CA GLY A 61 2.97 -10.84 40.79
C GLY A 61 1.96 -9.71 40.59
N GLY A 62 2.40 -8.55 40.11
CA GLY A 62 1.52 -7.51 39.60
C GLY A 62 0.85 -7.95 38.30
N ALA A 63 -0.45 -7.65 38.13
CA ALA A 63 -1.14 -7.90 36.88
C ALA A 63 -0.46 -7.13 35.71
N PRO A 64 -0.40 -7.70 34.50
CA PRO A 64 0.23 -7.06 33.35
C PRO A 64 -0.42 -5.68 33.06
N ARG A 65 0.38 -4.62 33.14
CA ARG A 65 -0.05 -3.24 32.85
C ARG A 65 -0.50 -3.10 31.39
N ALA A 66 -1.52 -2.27 31.18
CA ALA A 66 -2.12 -2.00 29.87
C ALA A 66 -1.48 -0.84 29.08
N ALA A 67 -0.46 -0.17 29.64
CA ALA A 67 0.20 0.98 29.02
C ALA A 67 1.72 0.93 29.20
N PHE A 68 2.45 1.52 28.23
CA PHE A 68 3.91 1.63 28.24
C PHE A 68 4.42 2.43 29.45
N THR A 69 5.62 2.12 29.92
CA THR A 69 6.31 2.99 30.88
C THR A 69 6.74 4.28 30.19
N ARG A 70 7.09 5.31 30.97
CA ARG A 70 7.66 6.54 30.41
C ARG A 70 8.92 6.25 29.58
N GLU A 71 9.82 5.44 30.10
CA GLU A 71 11.08 5.06 29.43
C GLU A 71 10.83 4.28 28.13
N GLU A 72 9.91 3.30 28.14
CA GLU A 72 9.49 2.60 26.92
C GLU A 72 8.90 3.55 25.88
N THR A 73 8.08 4.52 26.31
CA THR A 73 7.47 5.52 25.43
C THR A 73 8.54 6.43 24.82
N GLU A 74 9.50 6.90 25.61
CA GLU A 74 10.63 7.72 25.16
C GLU A 74 11.54 6.95 24.19
N ARG A 75 11.85 5.66 24.46
CA ARG A 75 12.58 4.78 23.54
C ARG A 75 11.85 4.55 22.22
N LEU A 76 10.54 4.24 22.28
CA LEU A 76 9.72 3.99 21.08
C LEU A 76 9.55 5.24 20.22
N TYR A 77 9.41 6.42 20.83
CA TYR A 77 9.32 7.68 20.11
C TYR A 77 10.66 8.09 19.51
N ALA A 78 11.79 7.87 20.20
CA ALA A 78 13.13 8.06 19.64
C ALA A 78 13.37 7.15 18.42
N ALA A 79 13.05 5.86 18.54
CA ALA A 79 13.18 4.90 17.43
C ALA A 79 12.28 5.25 16.24
N ARG A 80 11.03 5.67 16.49
CA ARG A 80 10.10 6.09 15.43
C ARG A 80 10.55 7.39 14.75
N LEU A 81 11.12 8.34 15.50
CA LEU A 81 11.70 9.56 14.93
C LEU A 81 12.93 9.23 14.07
N PHE A 82 13.85 8.42 14.57
CA PHE A 82 15.04 8.00 13.82
C PHE A 82 14.68 7.22 12.53
N ALA A 83 13.65 6.37 12.58
CA ALA A 83 13.06 5.73 11.40
C ALA A 83 12.53 6.75 10.38
N ALA A 84 11.88 7.82 10.84
CA ALA A 84 11.36 8.89 9.98
C ALA A 84 12.47 9.83 9.46
N GLU A 85 13.58 9.99 10.17
CA GLU A 85 14.76 10.72 9.69
C GLU A 85 15.55 9.91 8.65
N ALA A 86 15.74 8.61 8.87
CA ALA A 86 16.40 7.71 7.94
C ALA A 86 15.55 7.37 6.70
N ARG A 87 14.21 7.38 6.82
CA ARG A 87 13.28 7.15 5.70
C ARG A 87 12.17 8.24 5.65
N PRO A 88 12.48 9.49 5.27
CA PRO A 88 11.54 10.62 5.32
C PRO A 88 10.26 10.45 4.50
N TYR A 89 10.30 9.61 3.46
CA TYR A 89 9.13 9.28 2.65
C TYR A 89 8.12 8.38 3.37
N LEU A 90 8.55 7.60 4.38
CA LEU A 90 7.68 6.73 5.19
C LEU A 90 7.07 7.42 6.40
N ALA A 91 7.49 8.65 6.73
CA ALA A 91 7.09 9.36 7.96
C ALA A 91 5.56 9.37 8.20
N THR A 92 4.76 9.62 7.15
CA THR A 92 3.28 9.60 7.23
C THR A 92 2.73 8.26 7.73
N ALA A 93 3.34 7.15 7.31
CA ALA A 93 2.93 5.79 7.69
C ALA A 93 3.48 5.39 9.06
N LEU A 94 4.74 5.75 9.35
CA LEU A 94 5.37 5.55 10.66
C LEU A 94 4.59 6.24 11.79
N TYR A 95 4.05 7.44 11.57
CA TYR A 95 3.19 8.13 12.54
C TYR A 95 1.70 7.72 12.47
N ALA A 96 1.25 7.09 11.38
CA ALA A 96 -0.10 6.51 11.31
C ALA A 96 -0.24 5.29 12.23
N LEU A 97 0.78 4.40 12.26
CA LEU A 97 0.83 3.20 13.11
C LEU A 97 0.52 3.51 14.58
N LYS A 98 -0.40 2.75 15.19
CA LYS A 98 -0.75 2.90 16.62
C LYS A 98 0.02 1.87 17.47
N PRO A 99 0.88 2.30 18.42
CA PRO A 99 1.52 1.37 19.36
C PRO A 99 0.49 0.77 20.31
N VAL A 100 0.46 -0.57 20.39
CA VAL A 100 -0.34 -1.33 21.36
C VAL A 100 0.63 -2.16 22.19
N LEU A 101 0.52 -2.08 23.52
CA LEU A 101 1.34 -2.90 24.40
C LEU A 101 0.84 -4.34 24.36
N SER A 102 1.74 -5.29 24.08
CA SER A 102 1.45 -6.72 24.15
C SER A 102 2.50 -7.46 24.98
N TRP A 103 2.04 -8.32 25.87
CA TRP A 103 2.89 -9.23 26.66
C TRP A 103 3.07 -10.61 26.01
N THR A 104 2.45 -10.84 24.85
CA THR A 104 2.39 -12.13 24.16
C THR A 104 3.08 -12.13 22.79
N VAL A 105 3.21 -10.97 22.14
CA VAL A 105 4.09 -10.83 20.96
C VAL A 105 5.55 -11.01 21.39
N PRO A 106 6.41 -11.71 20.62
CA PRO A 106 7.82 -11.87 21.00
C PRO A 106 8.61 -10.57 20.86
N THR A 107 8.37 -9.82 19.78
CA THR A 107 9.17 -8.69 19.30
C THR A 107 8.29 -7.45 19.06
N MET A 108 8.01 -7.15 17.80
CA MET A 108 6.97 -6.25 17.31
C MET A 108 6.21 -7.01 16.21
N ALA A 109 4.95 -6.67 15.98
CA ALA A 109 4.11 -7.25 14.93
C ALA A 109 3.00 -6.28 14.53
N VAL A 110 2.45 -6.39 13.32
CA VAL A 110 1.33 -5.55 12.85
C VAL A 110 0.10 -6.36 12.47
N ASP A 111 -1.06 -5.73 12.60
CA ASP A 111 -2.33 -6.24 12.05
C ASP A 111 -2.80 -5.47 10.81
N ARG A 112 -3.83 -6.00 10.13
CA ARG A 112 -4.48 -5.37 8.96
C ARG A 112 -5.13 -4.00 9.26
N TYR A 113 -5.19 -3.60 10.53
CA TYR A 113 -5.80 -2.35 11.01
C TYR A 113 -4.75 -1.33 11.45
N TRP A 114 -3.47 -1.52 11.08
CA TRP A 114 -2.37 -0.59 11.36
C TRP A 114 -2.09 -0.35 12.85
N ARG A 115 -2.43 -1.33 13.70
CA ARG A 115 -1.94 -1.41 15.07
C ARG A 115 -0.65 -2.21 15.08
N CYS A 116 0.36 -1.68 15.77
CA CYS A 116 1.65 -2.33 15.97
C CYS A 116 1.72 -2.80 17.43
N TYR A 117 1.73 -4.12 17.61
CA TYR A 117 1.83 -4.80 18.90
C TYR A 117 3.29 -4.90 19.31
N ILE A 118 3.62 -4.49 20.53
CA ILE A 118 5.01 -4.29 20.97
C ILE A 118 5.26 -4.98 22.30
N SER A 119 6.30 -5.82 22.34
CA SER A 119 6.83 -6.46 23.54
C SER A 119 7.66 -5.48 24.38
N PRO A 120 7.30 -5.21 25.65
CA PRO A 120 8.13 -4.39 26.54
C PRO A 120 9.53 -4.98 26.77
N ALA A 121 9.65 -6.31 26.76
CA ALA A 121 10.93 -7.00 26.91
C ALA A 121 11.84 -6.77 25.69
N PHE A 122 11.27 -6.75 24.48
CA PHE A 122 12.00 -6.42 23.26
C PHE A 122 12.45 -4.96 23.24
N VAL A 123 11.59 -4.01 23.61
CA VAL A 123 11.95 -2.57 23.69
C VAL A 123 13.08 -2.31 24.69
N ALA A 124 13.15 -3.08 25.78
CA ALA A 124 14.23 -3.00 26.76
C ALA A 124 15.55 -3.63 26.27
N ALA A 125 15.48 -4.70 25.48
CA ALA A 125 16.65 -5.43 24.99
C ALA A 125 17.28 -4.82 23.72
N THR A 126 16.47 -4.30 22.80
CA THR A 126 16.90 -3.90 21.45
C THR A 126 17.37 -2.43 21.42
N PRO A 127 18.50 -2.10 20.77
CA PRO A 127 18.96 -0.73 20.52
C PRO A 127 17.93 0.17 19.79
N VAL A 128 18.06 1.50 19.92
CA VAL A 128 17.08 2.46 19.39
C VAL A 128 17.11 2.56 17.86
N ASP A 129 18.28 2.40 17.28
CA ASP A 129 18.55 2.32 15.84
C ASP A 129 18.11 0.99 15.23
N GLU A 130 18.30 -0.14 15.93
CA GLU A 130 17.69 -1.41 15.54
C GLU A 130 16.15 -1.37 15.63
N LEU A 131 15.58 -0.81 16.70
CA LEU A 131 14.13 -0.59 16.84
C LEU A 131 13.57 0.33 15.73
N ALA A 132 14.37 1.26 15.20
CA ALA A 132 13.99 2.07 14.05
C ALA A 132 13.93 1.24 12.76
N GLY A 133 14.88 0.32 12.57
CA GLY A 133 14.83 -0.70 11.51
C GLY A 133 13.56 -1.55 11.60
N VAL A 134 13.18 -1.98 12.81
CA VAL A 134 11.93 -2.72 13.05
C VAL A 134 10.71 -1.86 12.72
N TRP A 135 10.64 -0.59 13.14
CA TRP A 135 9.54 0.31 12.75
C TRP A 135 9.35 0.43 11.22
N VAL A 136 10.46 0.45 10.46
CA VAL A 136 10.43 0.49 8.98
C VAL A 136 10.02 -0.87 8.39
N HIS A 137 10.44 -1.98 8.98
CA HIS A 137 10.00 -3.33 8.61
C HIS A 137 8.48 -3.51 8.82
N GLU A 138 7.98 -3.25 10.04
CA GLU A 138 6.56 -3.37 10.41
C GLU A 138 5.63 -2.56 9.48
N VAL A 139 5.98 -1.29 9.24
CA VAL A 139 5.16 -0.43 8.37
C VAL A 139 5.23 -0.85 6.90
N SER A 140 6.30 -1.53 6.49
CA SER A 140 6.48 -1.98 5.11
C SER A 140 5.50 -3.09 4.73
N HIS A 141 5.16 -4.02 5.63
CA HIS A 141 4.13 -5.05 5.36
C HIS A 141 2.78 -4.42 4.98
N LEU A 142 2.40 -3.35 5.68
CA LEU A 142 1.12 -2.66 5.51
C LEU A 142 1.10 -1.73 4.28
N LEU A 143 2.23 -1.13 3.94
CA LEU A 143 2.40 -0.37 2.68
C LEU A 143 2.46 -1.31 1.47
N ARG A 144 3.15 -2.44 1.58
CA ARG A 144 3.28 -3.43 0.50
C ARG A 144 2.04 -4.30 0.30
N ASP A 145 0.99 -4.17 1.13
CA ASP A 145 -0.23 -5.00 1.12
C ASP A 145 0.06 -6.50 1.31
N HIS A 146 1.00 -6.88 2.19
CA HIS A 146 1.38 -8.29 2.30
C HIS A 146 0.24 -9.20 2.77
N HIS A 147 -0.58 -8.77 3.75
CA HIS A 147 -1.80 -9.50 4.09
C HIS A 147 -2.80 -9.60 2.93
N GLY A 148 -3.12 -8.51 2.21
CA GLY A 148 -4.11 -8.54 1.12
C GLY A 148 -3.63 -9.32 -0.10
N ARG A 149 -2.34 -9.17 -0.47
CA ARG A 149 -1.68 -10.00 -1.50
C ARG A 149 -1.65 -11.47 -1.08
N GLY A 150 -1.34 -11.73 0.19
CA GLY A 150 -1.33 -13.05 0.81
C GLY A 150 -2.67 -13.75 0.72
N GLU A 151 -3.77 -13.10 1.13
CA GLU A 151 -5.13 -13.68 1.01
C GLU A 151 -5.53 -13.96 -0.44
N ARG A 152 -5.26 -13.02 -1.37
CA ARG A 152 -5.58 -13.22 -2.80
C ARG A 152 -4.81 -14.42 -3.38
N LEU A 153 -3.52 -14.55 -3.04
CA LEU A 153 -2.68 -15.67 -3.45
C LEU A 153 -3.06 -16.98 -2.75
N ALA A 154 -3.54 -16.91 -1.50
CA ALA A 154 -4.01 -18.06 -0.74
C ALA A 154 -5.29 -18.64 -1.35
N ALA A 155 -6.23 -17.78 -1.75
CA ALA A 155 -7.45 -18.18 -2.43
C ALA A 155 -7.18 -18.75 -3.85
N GLU A 156 -6.23 -18.16 -4.59
CA GLU A 156 -5.85 -18.63 -5.93
C GLU A 156 -5.17 -20.02 -5.91
N LYS A 157 -4.49 -20.37 -4.82
CA LYS A 157 -3.61 -21.56 -4.74
C LYS A 157 -3.93 -22.54 -3.60
N ASP A 158 -5.10 -22.41 -2.96
CA ASP A 158 -5.58 -23.22 -1.82
C ASP A 158 -4.58 -23.31 -0.64
N LEU A 159 -3.91 -22.19 -0.34
CA LEU A 159 -2.85 -22.12 0.69
C LEU A 159 -3.45 -21.81 2.07
N THR A 160 -4.17 -22.79 2.62
CA THR A 160 -4.94 -22.66 3.87
C THR A 160 -4.17 -23.06 5.14
N GLY A 161 -2.99 -23.69 5.02
CA GLY A 161 -2.23 -24.22 6.15
C GLY A 161 -1.46 -23.18 6.97
N PRO A 162 -1.27 -23.37 8.30
CA PRO A 162 -0.38 -22.52 9.11
C PRO A 162 1.07 -22.49 8.61
N GLY A 163 1.52 -23.59 7.99
CA GLY A 163 2.83 -23.65 7.33
C GLY A 163 2.93 -22.71 6.14
N ASP A 164 1.84 -22.49 5.39
CA ASP A 164 1.82 -21.58 4.24
C ASP A 164 1.73 -20.12 4.66
N ARG A 165 1.02 -19.82 5.75
CA ARG A 165 1.04 -18.48 6.37
C ARG A 165 2.43 -18.11 6.87
N LEU A 166 3.16 -19.04 7.51
CA LEU A 166 4.57 -18.82 7.85
C LEU A 166 5.45 -18.63 6.61
N ARG A 167 5.24 -19.40 5.52
CA ARG A 167 5.97 -19.18 4.25
C ARG A 167 5.67 -17.81 3.62
N MET A 168 4.43 -17.31 3.72
CA MET A 168 4.05 -15.96 3.26
C MET A 168 4.77 -14.90 4.09
N ASN A 169 4.77 -15.03 5.42
CA ASN A 169 5.49 -14.14 6.34
C ASN A 169 7.00 -14.08 5.98
N ILE A 170 7.65 -15.23 5.80
CA ILE A 170 9.06 -15.33 5.35
C ILE A 170 9.30 -14.70 3.97
N ALA A 171 8.40 -14.91 3.01
CA ALA A 171 8.53 -14.36 1.66
C ALA A 171 8.30 -12.84 1.62
N ALA A 172 7.43 -12.33 2.50
CA ALA A 172 7.18 -10.92 2.73
C ALA A 172 8.39 -10.25 3.40
N ASP A 173 8.99 -10.91 4.39
CA ASP A 173 10.24 -10.51 5.04
C ASP A 173 11.40 -10.43 4.05
N PHE A 174 11.50 -11.34 3.07
CA PHE A 174 12.49 -11.24 2.00
C PHE A 174 12.28 -9.99 1.12
N GLU A 175 11.05 -9.70 0.67
CA GLU A 175 10.74 -8.47 -0.10
C GLU A 175 11.06 -7.17 0.68
N ILE A 176 11.01 -7.23 2.01
CA ILE A 176 11.20 -6.09 2.92
C ILE A 176 12.67 -5.92 3.29
N ASN A 177 13.32 -6.95 3.82
CA ASN A 177 14.68 -6.87 4.36
C ASN A 177 15.74 -6.62 3.27
N ASP A 178 15.37 -6.78 1.99
CA ASP A 178 16.13 -6.34 0.82
C ASP A 178 16.29 -4.80 0.72
N ASP A 179 15.36 -3.98 1.23
CA ASP A 179 15.43 -2.49 1.13
C ASP A 179 15.12 -1.69 2.42
N VAL A 180 14.86 -2.35 3.56
CA VAL A 180 14.76 -1.67 4.87
C VAL A 180 16.11 -1.09 5.31
N TYR A 181 17.18 -1.89 5.28
CA TYR A 181 18.44 -1.61 5.98
C TYR A 181 19.47 -0.82 5.15
N GLY A 182 20.54 -0.36 5.79
CA GLY A 182 21.50 0.58 5.22
C GLY A 182 21.07 2.04 5.41
N GLU A 183 21.81 2.99 4.86
CA GLU A 183 21.45 4.42 4.86
C GLU A 183 20.94 4.93 6.22
N GLY A 184 21.71 4.68 7.29
CA GLY A 184 21.39 5.08 8.66
C GLY A 184 20.70 4.00 9.52
N LEU A 185 20.13 2.94 8.94
CA LEU A 185 19.50 1.84 9.68
C LEU A 185 20.40 0.59 9.70
N PRO A 186 20.82 0.10 10.88
CA PRO A 186 21.57 -1.16 11.00
C PRO A 186 20.66 -2.35 10.68
N ARG A 187 21.25 -3.43 10.14
CA ARG A 187 20.56 -4.73 9.99
C ARG A 187 20.78 -5.58 11.26
N PRO A 188 19.73 -5.96 11.99
CA PRO A 188 19.86 -6.85 13.16
C PRO A 188 20.36 -8.23 12.76
N ASP A 189 21.12 -8.90 13.65
CA ASP A 189 21.65 -10.26 13.45
C ASP A 189 20.55 -11.31 13.16
N GLY A 190 19.33 -11.06 13.63
CA GLY A 190 18.16 -11.94 13.40
C GLY A 190 17.39 -11.70 12.10
N ALA A 191 17.73 -10.66 11.31
CA ALA A 191 16.97 -10.30 10.12
C ALA A 191 17.23 -11.27 8.95
N ILE A 192 16.23 -12.05 8.57
CA ILE A 192 16.30 -13.01 7.46
C ILE A 192 16.26 -12.30 6.08
N GLY A 193 16.82 -12.95 5.06
CA GLY A 193 16.84 -12.44 3.68
C GLY A 193 17.00 -13.57 2.65
N PRO A 194 16.79 -13.31 1.35
CA PRO A 194 16.79 -14.34 0.30
C PRO A 194 18.13 -15.08 0.14
N GLU A 195 19.25 -14.49 0.56
CA GLU A 195 20.57 -15.11 0.63
C GLU A 195 20.62 -16.34 1.54
N LEU A 196 19.68 -16.45 2.51
CA LEU A 196 19.49 -17.61 3.37
C LEU A 196 19.20 -18.91 2.59
N LEU A 197 18.70 -18.78 1.36
CA LEU A 197 18.47 -19.85 0.39
C LEU A 197 19.35 -19.76 -0.86
N GLY A 198 20.35 -18.86 -0.87
CA GLY A 198 21.13 -18.55 -2.07
C GLY A 198 20.30 -17.93 -3.20
N LEU A 199 19.14 -17.34 -2.90
CA LEU A 199 18.30 -16.66 -3.87
C LEU A 199 18.81 -15.23 -4.10
N ALA A 200 18.56 -14.70 -5.29
CA ALA A 200 18.82 -13.30 -5.59
C ALA A 200 17.82 -12.37 -4.89
N PRO A 201 18.26 -11.20 -4.39
CA PRO A 201 17.39 -10.15 -3.85
C PRO A 201 16.58 -9.43 -4.94
N GLY A 202 15.60 -8.63 -4.51
CA GLY A 202 14.86 -7.68 -5.33
C GLY A 202 13.58 -8.22 -5.97
N LYS A 203 13.06 -9.37 -5.51
CA LYS A 203 11.78 -9.94 -5.97
C LYS A 203 10.62 -9.61 -5.04
N LEU A 204 9.41 -9.92 -5.50
CA LEU A 204 8.19 -9.81 -4.71
C LEU A 204 7.90 -11.08 -3.88
N MET A 205 7.12 -10.93 -2.81
CA MET A 205 6.61 -12.00 -1.94
C MET A 205 6.03 -13.18 -2.74
N GLU A 206 5.23 -12.91 -3.78
CA GLU A 206 4.59 -13.95 -4.61
C GLU A 206 5.61 -14.73 -5.46
N GLU A 207 6.76 -14.13 -5.76
CA GLU A 207 7.88 -14.80 -6.45
C GLU A 207 8.76 -15.60 -5.48
N TYR A 208 8.90 -15.15 -4.23
CA TYR A 208 9.65 -15.88 -3.18
C TYR A 208 8.86 -17.04 -2.60
N LEU A 209 7.53 -16.93 -2.42
CA LEU A 209 6.68 -17.95 -1.80
C LEU A 209 6.84 -19.38 -2.39
N PRO A 210 6.87 -19.61 -3.72
CA PRO A 210 7.12 -20.95 -4.27
C PRO A 210 8.55 -21.46 -4.05
N MET A 211 9.50 -20.58 -3.71
CA MET A 211 10.92 -20.92 -3.45
C MET A 211 11.18 -21.21 -1.96
N VAL A 212 10.38 -20.66 -1.05
CA VAL A 212 10.40 -20.97 0.39
C VAL A 212 9.68 -22.31 0.63
N ALA A 213 10.44 -23.41 0.71
CA ALA A 213 9.92 -24.75 1.00
C ALA A 213 10.06 -25.12 2.48
N MET A 214 9.00 -25.66 3.11
CA MET A 214 8.97 -25.98 4.56
C MET A 214 9.79 -27.22 4.97
N GLY A 215 11.10 -27.12 4.82
CA GLY A 215 12.06 -28.11 5.30
C GLY A 215 12.29 -28.08 6.82
N PRO A 216 13.14 -28.97 7.36
CA PRO A 216 13.52 -28.97 8.78
C PRO A 216 14.15 -27.66 9.25
N TYR A 217 14.80 -26.92 8.34
CA TYR A 217 15.41 -25.62 8.59
C TYR A 217 14.36 -24.54 8.87
N PHE A 218 13.34 -24.41 8.03
CA PHE A 218 12.26 -23.42 8.22
C PHE A 218 11.37 -23.68 9.44
N ARG A 219 11.30 -24.94 9.91
CA ARG A 219 10.71 -25.23 11.23
C ARG A 219 11.48 -24.61 12.41
N GLN A 220 12.71 -24.15 12.23
CA GLN A 220 13.47 -23.38 13.23
C GLN A 220 13.18 -21.87 13.17
N LEU A 221 12.44 -21.41 12.15
CA LEU A 221 11.97 -20.03 12.02
C LEU A 221 10.50 -19.86 12.45
N SER A 222 9.88 -20.85 13.09
CA SER A 222 8.50 -20.75 13.60
C SER A 222 8.33 -19.84 14.83
N TRP A 223 9.35 -19.05 15.17
CA TRP A 223 9.28 -17.94 16.13
C TRP A 223 9.04 -16.60 15.43
N LEU A 224 9.24 -16.54 14.10
CA LEU A 224 9.04 -15.35 13.28
C LEU A 224 7.54 -15.16 13.07
N ASP A 225 7.02 -14.04 13.57
CA ASP A 225 5.61 -13.71 13.52
C ASP A 225 5.39 -12.19 13.51
N CYS A 226 5.46 -11.59 12.33
CA CYS A 226 5.19 -10.16 12.10
C CYS A 226 3.67 -9.84 12.08
N GLY A 227 2.82 -10.79 12.49
CA GLY A 227 1.37 -10.62 12.67
C GLY A 227 0.51 -10.76 11.41
N GLY A 228 -0.81 -10.66 11.60
CA GLY A 228 -1.81 -10.79 10.54
C GLY A 228 -1.82 -9.63 9.52
N GLY A 229 -1.04 -8.57 9.74
CA GLY A 229 -0.74 -7.52 8.76
C GLY A 229 0.31 -7.93 7.72
N ALA A 230 1.15 -8.92 8.06
CA ALA A 230 2.12 -9.55 7.17
C ALA A 230 1.53 -10.72 6.39
N ASP A 231 0.87 -11.69 7.04
CA ASP A 231 0.40 -12.94 6.40
C ASP A 231 -1.12 -13.14 6.32
N GLY A 232 -1.93 -12.18 6.79
CA GLY A 232 -3.39 -12.22 6.73
C GLY A 232 -4.09 -13.04 7.83
N SER A 233 -3.39 -13.95 8.50
CA SER A 233 -3.99 -14.80 9.54
C SER A 233 -4.06 -14.06 10.88
N ALA A 234 -5.27 -13.90 11.44
CA ALA A 234 -5.45 -13.15 12.69
C ALA A 234 -4.84 -13.87 13.90
N ARG A 235 -4.18 -13.13 14.79
CA ARG A 235 -3.50 -13.68 15.98
C ARG A 235 -4.30 -13.47 17.26
N PRO A 236 -4.20 -14.36 18.29
CA PRO A 236 -4.96 -14.22 19.55
C PRO A 236 -4.67 -12.97 20.39
N TRP A 237 -3.63 -12.20 20.05
CA TRP A 237 -3.26 -10.93 20.69
C TRP A 237 -3.68 -9.70 19.88
N GLU A 238 -4.21 -9.87 18.67
CA GLU A 238 -4.78 -8.79 17.88
C GLU A 238 -6.17 -8.43 18.41
N LEU A 239 -6.52 -7.15 18.38
CA LEU A 239 -7.77 -6.64 18.96
C LEU A 239 -8.98 -6.79 18.01
N GLY A 240 -8.80 -7.39 16.83
CA GLY A 240 -9.86 -7.57 15.82
C GLY A 240 -10.38 -6.26 15.20
N PRO A 241 -11.39 -6.31 14.32
CA PRO A 241 -11.99 -5.13 13.70
C PRO A 241 -12.56 -4.15 14.73
N ASP A 242 -13.24 -4.65 15.75
CA ASP A 242 -13.90 -3.85 16.80
C ASP A 242 -12.91 -3.27 17.85
N GLY A 243 -11.63 -3.61 17.73
CA GLY A 243 -10.58 -3.16 18.63
C GLY A 243 -10.25 -1.67 18.49
N ALA A 244 -10.10 -0.98 19.63
CA ALA A 244 -9.78 0.44 19.66
C ALA A 244 -8.54 0.81 18.82
N HIS A 245 -8.60 1.99 18.19
CA HIS A 245 -7.51 2.60 17.42
C HIS A 245 -7.01 1.79 16.21
N GLY A 246 -7.82 0.89 15.65
CA GLY A 246 -7.60 0.45 14.26
C GLY A 246 -7.84 1.62 13.29
N LEU A 247 -7.10 1.65 12.17
CA LEU A 247 -7.43 2.49 11.03
C LEU A 247 -8.48 1.82 10.14
N ASP A 248 -9.45 2.57 9.65
CA ASP A 248 -10.41 2.07 8.67
C ASP A 248 -9.80 1.97 7.25
N ALA A 249 -10.51 1.33 6.31
CA ALA A 249 -10.05 1.15 4.92
C ALA A 249 -9.65 2.47 4.23
N GLN A 250 -10.26 3.57 4.64
CA GLN A 250 -10.21 4.87 3.99
C GLN A 250 -9.03 5.70 4.53
N GLU A 251 -8.78 5.62 5.84
CA GLU A 251 -7.55 6.07 6.48
C GLU A 251 -6.32 5.31 5.95
N ARG A 252 -6.39 3.97 5.82
CA ARG A 252 -5.32 3.13 5.27
C ARG A 252 -4.98 3.52 3.83
N ALA A 253 -5.99 3.67 2.97
CA ALA A 253 -5.83 4.15 1.60
C ALA A 253 -5.15 5.53 1.55
N LEU A 254 -5.62 6.47 2.38
CA LEU A 254 -5.06 7.83 2.47
C LEU A 254 -3.59 7.84 2.92
N VAL A 255 -3.20 6.98 3.85
CA VAL A 255 -1.81 6.86 4.32
C VAL A 255 -0.91 6.28 3.23
N ARG A 256 -1.32 5.18 2.57
CA ARG A 256 -0.59 4.58 1.44
C ARG A 256 -0.42 5.57 0.30
N TYR A 257 -1.49 6.27 -0.07
CA TYR A 257 -1.49 7.33 -1.09
C TYR A 257 -0.51 8.47 -0.74
N ARG A 258 -0.53 8.97 0.50
CA ARG A 258 0.38 10.04 0.96
C ARG A 258 1.86 9.63 0.89
N VAL A 259 2.20 8.39 1.23
CA VAL A 259 3.57 7.85 1.07
C VAL A 259 3.95 7.77 -0.42
N ALA A 260 3.07 7.26 -1.29
CA ALA A 260 3.34 7.17 -2.72
C ALA A 260 3.52 8.55 -3.39
N GLN A 261 2.75 9.56 -3.01
CA GLN A 261 3.02 10.95 -3.44
C GLN A 261 4.34 11.51 -2.89
N GLY A 262 4.69 11.19 -1.63
CA GLY A 262 5.96 11.59 -1.03
C GLY A 262 7.18 10.99 -1.74
N LEU A 263 7.05 9.74 -2.20
CA LEU A 263 8.03 9.04 -3.02
C LEU A 263 8.16 9.66 -4.42
N LEU A 264 7.06 9.78 -5.18
CA LEU A 264 7.10 10.36 -6.53
C LEU A 264 7.50 11.84 -6.55
N GLY A 265 7.29 12.57 -5.44
CA GLY A 265 7.74 13.94 -5.27
C GLY A 265 9.21 14.11 -4.86
N ARG A 266 9.93 13.02 -4.57
CA ARG A 266 11.33 13.03 -4.10
C ARG A 266 12.15 11.95 -4.81
N GLY A 267 12.94 12.34 -5.81
CA GLY A 267 13.77 11.44 -6.63
C GLY A 267 14.99 10.81 -5.95
N ASP A 268 14.88 10.50 -4.65
CA ASP A 268 15.95 10.03 -3.75
C ASP A 268 15.53 8.76 -2.99
N ALA A 269 14.47 8.08 -3.45
CA ALA A 269 13.98 6.84 -2.86
C ALA A 269 14.57 5.60 -3.57
N PRO A 270 14.74 4.45 -2.88
CA PRO A 270 15.19 3.21 -3.51
C PRO A 270 14.26 2.77 -4.66
N GLY A 271 14.83 2.17 -5.70
CA GLY A 271 14.09 1.79 -6.91
C GLY A 271 12.94 0.80 -6.69
N GLY A 272 12.96 0.01 -5.61
CA GLY A 272 11.83 -0.82 -5.17
C GLY A 272 10.63 0.03 -4.76
N TRP A 273 10.85 0.99 -3.85
CA TRP A 273 9.87 1.97 -3.41
C TRP A 273 9.36 2.88 -4.53
N GLN A 274 10.21 3.27 -5.50
CA GLN A 274 9.75 4.00 -6.69
C GLN A 274 8.72 3.18 -7.49
N ARG A 275 9.03 1.93 -7.84
CA ARG A 275 8.10 1.04 -8.56
C ARG A 275 6.84 0.70 -7.76
N TRP A 276 6.94 0.62 -6.43
CA TRP A 276 5.77 0.49 -5.56
C TRP A 276 4.89 1.74 -5.64
N ALA A 277 5.48 2.93 -5.59
CA ALA A 277 4.75 4.19 -5.69
C ALA A 277 4.08 4.35 -7.05
N GLU A 278 4.75 4.00 -8.15
CA GLU A 278 4.18 3.98 -9.51
C GLU A 278 3.02 2.98 -9.68
N LYS A 279 3.01 1.87 -8.91
CA LYS A 279 1.88 0.91 -8.89
C LYS A 279 0.71 1.37 -8.02
N VAL A 280 0.99 2.10 -6.93
CA VAL A 280 -0.02 2.68 -6.03
C VAL A 280 -0.56 4.00 -6.57
N VAL A 281 0.17 4.66 -7.47
CA VAL A 281 -0.20 5.91 -8.14
C VAL A 281 -0.17 5.73 -9.65
N HIS A 282 -1.34 5.41 -10.20
CA HIS A 282 -1.59 5.55 -11.63
C HIS A 282 -1.44 7.03 -12.07
N PRO A 283 -1.16 7.30 -13.36
CA PRO A 283 -1.26 8.64 -13.91
C PRO A 283 -2.69 9.17 -13.77
N PRO A 284 -2.92 10.35 -13.17
CA PRO A 284 -4.27 10.88 -13.01
C PRO A 284 -4.88 11.28 -14.35
N GLN A 285 -6.19 11.12 -14.49
CA GLN A 285 -6.94 11.49 -15.67
C GLN A 285 -6.76 12.98 -16.06
N PRO A 286 -6.90 13.35 -17.35
CA PRO A 286 -6.65 14.71 -17.84
C PRO A 286 -7.81 15.67 -17.47
N TRP A 287 -8.01 15.93 -16.18
CA TRP A 287 -9.16 16.69 -15.65
C TRP A 287 -9.31 18.09 -16.24
N ARG A 288 -8.21 18.75 -16.64
CA ARG A 288 -8.27 20.05 -17.33
C ARG A 288 -9.05 19.99 -18.66
N GLU A 289 -9.14 18.82 -19.28
CA GLU A 289 -9.89 18.55 -20.51
C GLU A 289 -11.27 17.93 -20.21
N LEU A 290 -11.37 17.07 -19.20
CA LEU A 290 -12.65 16.49 -18.74
C LEU A 290 -13.61 17.56 -18.21
N LEU A 291 -13.12 18.40 -17.30
CA LEU A 291 -13.76 19.64 -16.82
C LEU A 291 -13.78 20.74 -17.90
N GLY A 292 -13.15 20.52 -19.06
CA GLY A 292 -12.75 21.58 -20.00
C GLY A 292 -13.86 22.50 -20.48
N ASN A 293 -15.07 22.00 -20.74
CA ASN A 293 -16.20 22.88 -21.10
C ASN A 293 -16.73 23.69 -19.90
N ALA A 294 -16.62 23.22 -18.67
CA ALA A 294 -16.99 24.00 -17.49
C ALA A 294 -15.91 25.05 -17.15
N VAL A 295 -14.63 24.69 -17.28
CA VAL A 295 -13.51 25.65 -17.20
C VAL A 295 -13.63 26.72 -18.29
N ARG A 296 -14.04 26.35 -19.52
CA ARG A 296 -14.34 27.30 -20.60
C ARG A 296 -15.58 28.14 -20.28
N SER A 297 -16.72 27.56 -19.93
CA SER A 297 -17.94 28.30 -19.61
C SER A 297 -17.79 29.24 -18.41
N ALA A 298 -16.98 28.90 -17.41
CA ALA A 298 -16.68 29.79 -16.28
C ALA A 298 -15.72 30.95 -16.67
N VAL A 299 -15.02 30.83 -17.81
CA VAL A 299 -14.21 31.89 -18.46
C VAL A 299 -15.01 32.65 -19.54
N SER A 300 -16.13 32.11 -20.02
CA SER A 300 -17.00 32.67 -21.07
C SER A 300 -18.41 33.03 -20.60
N ALA A 301 -18.66 33.00 -19.29
CA ALA A 301 -19.93 33.42 -18.70
C ALA A 301 -20.12 34.94 -18.86
N PRO A 302 -21.36 35.43 -19.10
CA PRO A 302 -21.65 36.86 -19.14
C PRO A 302 -21.08 37.60 -17.92
N GLY A 303 -20.42 38.75 -18.15
CA GLY A 303 -19.66 39.48 -17.14
C GLY A 303 -18.19 39.02 -16.97
N VAL A 304 -17.82 37.76 -17.26
CA VAL A 304 -16.42 37.30 -17.18
C VAL A 304 -15.64 37.75 -18.43
N GLY A 305 -15.21 39.01 -18.38
CA GLY A 305 -14.63 39.75 -19.50
C GLY A 305 -14.93 41.25 -19.40
N GLU A 306 -16.05 41.58 -18.76
CA GLU A 306 -16.59 42.93 -18.63
C GLU A 306 -16.49 43.46 -17.19
N ASP A 307 -16.48 42.56 -16.18
CA ASP A 307 -16.17 42.82 -14.77
C ASP A 307 -14.69 43.25 -14.58
N TYR A 308 -14.35 44.47 -14.95
CA TYR A 308 -13.09 45.11 -14.57
C TYR A 308 -13.10 45.46 -13.09
N VAL A 309 -12.25 44.81 -12.27
CA VAL A 309 -12.18 45.10 -10.84
C VAL A 309 -10.93 45.89 -10.47
N TYR A 310 -11.15 47.08 -9.91
CA TYR A 310 -10.15 48.00 -9.38
C TYR A 310 -9.69 47.60 -7.97
N HIS A 311 -9.01 46.45 -7.85
CA HIS A 311 -8.43 46.00 -6.58
C HIS A 311 -7.18 46.82 -6.22
N ARG A 312 -6.88 46.94 -4.92
CA ARG A 312 -5.71 47.67 -4.39
C ARG A 312 -4.41 47.13 -5.05
N PRO A 313 -3.57 47.98 -5.69
CA PRO A 313 -2.41 47.52 -6.43
C PRO A 313 -1.44 46.65 -5.61
N SER A 314 -0.84 45.67 -6.29
CA SER A 314 0.27 44.88 -5.73
C SER A 314 1.41 45.79 -5.30
N ARG A 315 1.91 45.63 -4.07
CA ARG A 315 3.11 46.34 -3.58
C ARG A 315 4.38 46.06 -4.41
N ARG A 316 4.35 45.07 -5.31
CA ARG A 316 5.45 44.73 -6.24
C ARG A 316 5.25 45.33 -7.65
N SER A 317 4.18 46.09 -7.89
CA SER A 317 3.88 46.78 -9.16
C SER A 317 4.68 48.09 -9.27
N SER A 318 5.99 47.98 -9.46
CA SER A 318 6.93 49.11 -9.45
C SER A 318 6.83 50.06 -10.64
N SER A 319 6.22 49.64 -11.75
CA SER A 319 6.21 50.38 -13.02
C SER A 319 5.20 51.52 -13.11
N LEU A 320 4.13 51.52 -12.30
CA LEU A 320 3.08 52.55 -12.31
C LEU A 320 2.59 52.85 -10.87
N PRO A 321 3.29 53.70 -10.11
CA PRO A 321 2.84 54.14 -8.79
C PRO A 321 1.49 54.89 -8.87
N GLY A 322 0.56 54.57 -7.97
CA GLY A 322 -0.72 55.29 -7.83
C GLY A 322 -1.82 54.93 -8.85
N VAL A 323 -1.49 54.27 -9.97
CA VAL A 323 -2.49 53.84 -10.96
C VAL A 323 -3.10 52.50 -10.58
N ILE A 324 -4.43 52.43 -10.46
CA ILE A 324 -5.15 51.16 -10.31
C ILE A 324 -5.51 50.64 -11.71
N LEU A 325 -4.70 49.71 -12.22
CA LEU A 325 -5.01 49.05 -13.50
C LEU A 325 -6.24 48.14 -13.37
N PRO A 326 -7.14 48.13 -14.36
CA PRO A 326 -8.30 47.24 -14.35
C PRO A 326 -7.85 45.78 -14.45
N SER A 327 -8.39 44.92 -13.57
CA SER A 327 -8.07 43.48 -13.55
C SER A 327 -9.27 42.62 -13.96
N LEU A 328 -9.03 41.69 -14.88
CA LEU A 328 -10.03 40.74 -15.40
C LEU A 328 -10.29 39.63 -14.37
N ARG A 329 -11.47 39.65 -13.73
CA ARG A 329 -11.87 38.63 -12.75
C ARG A 329 -12.31 37.32 -13.43
N ARG A 330 -11.36 36.44 -13.75
CA ARG A 330 -11.69 35.04 -14.05
C ARG A 330 -12.29 34.37 -12.80
N ARG A 331 -13.47 33.78 -12.95
CA ARG A 331 -14.13 32.96 -11.92
C ARG A 331 -13.85 31.50 -12.28
N PRO A 332 -12.84 30.82 -11.70
CA PRO A 332 -12.64 29.39 -11.95
C PRO A 332 -13.84 28.58 -11.44
N PRO A 333 -14.20 27.46 -12.09
CA PRO A 333 -15.41 26.70 -11.76
C PRO A 333 -15.28 26.00 -10.41
N ARG A 334 -16.41 25.89 -9.71
CA ARG A 334 -16.56 25.10 -8.49
C ARG A 334 -16.87 23.65 -8.84
N VAL A 335 -16.11 22.72 -8.26
CA VAL A 335 -16.25 21.29 -8.47
C VAL A 335 -16.63 20.64 -7.15
N SER A 336 -17.75 19.92 -7.13
CA SER A 336 -18.04 18.98 -6.04
C SER A 336 -17.62 17.59 -6.48
N VAL A 337 -16.73 16.94 -5.74
CA VAL A 337 -16.33 15.56 -5.98
C VAL A 337 -17.09 14.67 -5.00
N VAL A 338 -17.95 13.81 -5.51
CA VAL A 338 -18.57 12.72 -4.76
C VAL A 338 -17.65 11.51 -4.88
N ILE A 339 -17.18 11.00 -3.75
CA ILE A 339 -16.38 9.79 -3.64
C ILE A 339 -17.28 8.71 -3.07
N ASP A 340 -17.37 7.60 -3.79
CA ASP A 340 -17.97 6.37 -3.30
C ASP A 340 -17.11 5.79 -2.17
N THR A 341 -17.73 5.57 -1.02
CA THR A 341 -17.10 5.07 0.20
C THR A 341 -17.84 3.84 0.75
N SER A 342 -18.53 3.13 -0.13
CA SER A 342 -19.23 1.88 0.17
C SER A 342 -18.29 0.69 0.35
N GLY A 343 -18.81 -0.40 0.92
CA GLY A 343 -18.04 -1.62 1.21
C GLY A 343 -17.53 -2.40 -0.02
N SER A 344 -17.93 -2.05 -1.24
CA SER A 344 -17.38 -2.63 -2.47
C SER A 344 -16.10 -1.92 -2.95
N VAL A 345 -15.86 -0.67 -2.53
CA VAL A 345 -14.70 0.13 -2.96
C VAL A 345 -13.45 -0.26 -2.15
N SER A 346 -12.43 -0.77 -2.83
CA SER A 346 -11.17 -1.19 -2.21
C SER A 346 -10.26 -0.02 -1.80
N ASP A 347 -9.33 -0.26 -0.85
CA ASP A 347 -8.27 0.69 -0.47
C ASP A 347 -7.48 1.22 -1.69
N SER A 348 -7.35 0.42 -2.75
CA SER A 348 -6.74 0.82 -4.03
C SER A 348 -7.61 1.80 -4.84
N GLU A 349 -8.90 1.49 -5.00
CA GLU A 349 -9.86 2.33 -5.72
C GLU A 349 -10.05 3.68 -4.99
N LEU A 350 -10.02 3.69 -3.66
CA LEU A 350 -10.06 4.93 -2.89
C LEU A 350 -8.74 5.73 -2.95
N GLY A 351 -7.58 5.07 -3.07
CA GLY A 351 -6.32 5.71 -3.41
C GLY A 351 -6.38 6.42 -4.77
N THR A 352 -6.96 5.76 -5.77
CA THR A 352 -7.30 6.33 -7.08
C THR A 352 -8.26 7.52 -6.94
N ALA A 353 -9.30 7.45 -6.09
CA ALA A 353 -10.19 8.58 -5.86
C ALA A 353 -9.46 9.83 -5.31
N LEU A 354 -8.55 9.63 -4.35
CA LEU A 354 -7.74 10.70 -3.75
C LEU A 354 -6.73 11.30 -4.74
N LEU A 355 -6.15 10.49 -5.63
CA LEU A 355 -5.34 10.95 -6.75
C LEU A 355 -6.09 11.92 -7.66
N GLU A 356 -7.32 11.55 -8.02
CA GLU A 356 -8.13 12.36 -8.92
C GLU A 356 -8.67 13.61 -8.24
N VAL A 357 -9.01 13.60 -6.96
CA VAL A 357 -9.28 14.83 -6.17
C VAL A 357 -8.09 15.78 -6.20
N ALA A 358 -6.86 15.28 -6.02
CA ALA A 358 -5.65 16.11 -6.10
C ALA A 358 -5.42 16.65 -7.52
N ALA A 359 -5.69 15.84 -8.55
CA ALA A 359 -5.57 16.25 -9.95
C ALA A 359 -6.64 17.28 -10.37
N ILE A 360 -7.88 17.13 -9.94
CA ILE A 360 -8.98 18.10 -10.07
C ILE A 360 -8.60 19.42 -9.40
N THR A 361 -8.08 19.37 -8.17
CA THR A 361 -7.63 20.54 -7.42
C THR A 361 -6.50 21.28 -8.14
N ARG A 362 -5.54 20.57 -8.73
CA ARG A 362 -4.51 21.15 -9.62
C ARG A 362 -5.15 21.74 -10.88
N ALA A 363 -6.10 21.07 -11.51
CA ALA A 363 -6.76 21.50 -12.76
C ALA A 363 -7.61 22.78 -12.61
N VAL A 364 -8.22 23.04 -11.46
CA VAL A 364 -8.94 24.30 -11.16
C VAL A 364 -8.03 25.44 -10.67
N GLY A 365 -6.70 25.25 -10.70
CA GLY A 365 -5.70 26.27 -10.35
C GLY A 365 -5.20 26.22 -8.91
N GLY A 366 -5.25 25.05 -8.26
CA GLY A 366 -4.69 24.83 -6.92
C GLY A 366 -5.51 25.42 -5.76
N ARG A 367 -6.66 26.02 -6.05
CA ARG A 367 -7.51 26.68 -5.06
C ARG A 367 -8.47 25.69 -4.37
N ARG A 368 -8.15 25.39 -3.11
CA ARG A 368 -8.90 24.49 -2.22
C ARG A 368 -10.34 24.94 -1.99
N ASP A 369 -10.63 26.25 -2.01
CA ASP A 369 -11.98 26.83 -1.84
C ASP A 369 -12.94 26.59 -3.04
N LEU A 370 -12.45 25.94 -4.10
CA LEU A 370 -13.22 25.60 -5.30
C LEU A 370 -13.54 24.10 -5.41
N VAL A 371 -12.90 23.26 -4.59
CA VAL A 371 -13.10 21.80 -4.61
C VAL A 371 -13.66 21.35 -3.27
N ARG A 372 -14.88 20.82 -3.31
CA ARG A 372 -15.59 20.30 -2.13
C ARG A 372 -15.74 18.79 -2.29
N VAL A 373 -15.48 18.03 -1.23
CA VAL A 373 -15.53 16.56 -1.25
C VAL A 373 -16.74 16.07 -0.47
N VAL A 374 -17.42 15.06 -0.99
CA VAL A 374 -18.56 14.38 -0.35
C VAL A 374 -18.21 12.89 -0.33
N SER A 375 -18.08 12.27 0.83
CA SER A 375 -18.06 10.81 0.90
C SER A 375 -19.51 10.31 0.90
N CYS A 376 -19.77 9.22 0.18
CA CYS A 376 -21.11 8.67 0.04
C CYS A 376 -21.06 7.15 0.10
N ASP A 377 -21.69 6.58 1.11
CA ASP A 377 -22.10 5.17 1.13
C ASP A 377 -23.65 5.10 1.11
N THR A 378 -24.28 4.59 2.17
CA THR A 378 -25.72 4.67 2.40
C THR A 378 -26.13 6.08 2.85
N ALA A 379 -25.19 6.88 3.35
CA ALA A 379 -25.38 8.27 3.69
C ALA A 379 -24.32 9.18 3.04
N ALA A 380 -24.74 10.39 2.66
CA ALA A 380 -23.84 11.39 2.07
C ALA A 380 -23.24 12.29 3.16
N HIS A 381 -21.99 12.02 3.53
CA HIS A 381 -21.24 12.79 4.52
C HIS A 381 -20.46 13.92 3.81
N LEU A 382 -20.54 15.13 4.36
CA LEU A 382 -19.82 16.28 3.81
C LEU A 382 -18.44 16.33 4.46
N ALA A 383 -17.43 15.78 3.76
CA ALA A 383 -16.05 16.09 4.07
C ALA A 383 -15.79 17.60 3.84
N GLY A 384 -14.83 18.16 4.55
CA GLY A 384 -14.58 19.61 4.54
C GLY A 384 -14.11 20.15 3.19
N GLU A 385 -13.96 21.48 3.13
CA GLU A 385 -13.05 22.08 2.14
C GLU A 385 -11.64 21.56 2.40
N ILE A 386 -10.89 21.26 1.35
CA ILE A 386 -9.64 20.49 1.45
C ILE A 386 -8.60 21.34 2.22
N CYS A 387 -8.43 21.10 3.52
CA CYS A 387 -7.34 21.65 4.32
C CYS A 387 -6.06 20.81 4.15
N GLU A 388 -4.92 21.34 4.56
CA GLU A 388 -3.59 20.77 4.23
C GLU A 388 -2.94 20.01 5.40
N SER A 389 -3.46 20.18 6.62
CA SER A 389 -2.94 19.58 7.86
C SER A 389 -3.62 18.27 8.29
N GLU A 390 -4.91 18.11 7.94
CA GLU A 390 -5.75 16.99 8.40
C GLU A 390 -6.16 16.11 7.22
N GLY A 391 -6.61 14.89 7.49
CA GLY A 391 -7.15 14.02 6.43
C GLY A 391 -8.41 14.62 5.82
N ILE A 392 -8.74 14.24 4.58
CA ILE A 392 -10.15 14.26 4.17
C ILE A 392 -10.81 13.18 5.05
N PRO A 393 -11.77 13.51 5.94
CA PRO A 393 -12.47 12.51 6.73
C PRO A 393 -13.46 11.82 5.80
N LEU A 394 -12.96 10.81 5.11
CA LEU A 394 -13.80 9.85 4.43
C LEU A 394 -14.44 9.00 5.55
N LEU A 395 -15.76 8.90 5.50
CA LEU A 395 -16.56 8.10 6.41
C LEU A 395 -17.49 7.25 5.53
N GLY A 396 -17.40 5.94 5.67
CA GLY A 396 -18.32 5.01 5.03
C GLY A 396 -17.94 3.53 5.24
N GLY A 397 -18.87 2.66 4.90
CA GLY A 397 -18.72 1.20 4.92
C GLY A 397 -20.01 0.42 4.67
N GLY A 398 -21.15 1.11 4.49
CA GLY A 398 -22.43 0.50 4.10
C GLY A 398 -22.53 0.19 2.60
N GLY A 399 -23.74 -0.15 2.15
CA GLY A 399 -24.10 -0.24 0.73
C GLY A 399 -24.35 1.14 0.11
N THR A 400 -24.37 1.24 -1.21
CA THR A 400 -24.21 2.52 -1.92
C THR A 400 -25.52 3.18 -2.36
N ASP A 401 -25.75 4.46 -2.04
CA ASP A 401 -26.79 5.28 -2.68
C ASP A 401 -26.24 6.66 -3.09
N LEU A 402 -25.64 6.74 -4.29
CA LEU A 402 -25.10 8.01 -4.79
C LEU A 402 -26.16 9.08 -5.06
N ARG A 403 -27.47 8.77 -5.07
CA ARG A 403 -28.53 9.79 -5.14
C ARG A 403 -28.46 10.72 -3.92
N ALA A 404 -28.11 10.18 -2.75
CA ALA A 404 -27.81 10.98 -1.56
C ALA A 404 -26.59 11.88 -1.79
N GLY A 405 -25.52 11.37 -2.41
CA GLY A 405 -24.31 12.11 -2.75
C GLY A 405 -24.57 13.29 -3.71
N PHE A 406 -25.30 13.04 -4.79
CA PHE A 406 -25.77 14.09 -5.72
C PHE A 406 -26.65 15.13 -5.01
N ALA A 407 -27.63 14.69 -4.21
CA ALA A 407 -28.49 15.61 -3.46
C ALA A 407 -27.69 16.48 -2.47
N LYS A 408 -26.71 15.90 -1.78
CA LYS A 408 -25.81 16.60 -0.85
C LYS A 408 -24.95 17.64 -1.59
N ALA A 409 -24.33 17.27 -2.70
CA ALA A 409 -23.54 18.16 -3.54
C ALA A 409 -24.34 19.36 -4.06
N LEU A 410 -25.54 19.10 -4.60
CA LEU A 410 -26.46 20.12 -5.13
C LEU A 410 -27.07 21.02 -4.05
N ALA A 411 -27.26 20.50 -2.83
CA ALA A 411 -27.73 21.28 -1.69
C ALA A 411 -26.67 22.25 -1.14
N THR A 412 -25.39 22.06 -1.47
CA THR A 412 -24.33 22.97 -0.99
C THR A 412 -24.49 24.38 -1.56
N ARG A 413 -24.10 25.38 -0.76
CA ARG A 413 -23.99 26.77 -1.22
C ARG A 413 -22.54 27.26 -1.05
N PRO A 414 -22.03 28.10 -1.98
CA PRO A 414 -22.56 28.28 -3.34
C PRO A 414 -22.58 26.96 -4.13
N ALA A 415 -23.52 26.82 -5.06
CA ALA A 415 -23.73 25.59 -5.83
C ALA A 415 -22.51 25.24 -6.73
N PRO A 416 -22.30 23.95 -7.05
CA PRO A 416 -21.22 23.52 -7.95
C PRO A 416 -21.55 23.79 -9.42
N ASP A 417 -20.52 24.16 -10.19
CA ASP A 417 -20.58 24.26 -11.66
C ASP A 417 -20.39 22.88 -12.32
N VAL A 418 -19.70 21.97 -11.62
CA VAL A 418 -19.47 20.57 -12.02
C VAL A 418 -19.62 19.64 -10.82
N ILE A 419 -20.27 18.49 -11.02
CA ILE A 419 -20.13 17.32 -10.15
C ILE A 419 -19.18 16.33 -10.83
N VAL A 420 -18.18 15.85 -10.09
CA VAL A 420 -17.42 14.65 -10.43
C VAL A 420 -17.87 13.55 -9.48
N VAL A 421 -18.06 12.35 -9.98
CA VAL A 421 -18.33 11.14 -9.19
C VAL A 421 -17.18 10.17 -9.41
N LEU A 422 -16.70 9.51 -8.35
CA LEU A 422 -15.65 8.49 -8.40
C LEU A 422 -16.20 7.23 -7.70
N THR A 423 -16.48 6.17 -8.45
CA THR A 423 -17.28 5.01 -8.01
C THR A 423 -16.95 3.75 -8.83
N ASP A 424 -17.34 2.58 -8.33
CA ASP A 424 -17.32 1.32 -9.10
C ASP A 424 -18.53 1.14 -10.02
N GLY A 425 -19.57 1.98 -9.85
CA GLY A 425 -20.83 1.94 -10.59
C GLY A 425 -21.92 1.06 -10.00
N GLN A 426 -21.69 0.38 -8.86
CA GLN A 426 -22.66 -0.53 -8.24
C GLN A 426 -23.63 0.24 -7.32
N THR A 427 -24.42 1.15 -7.90
CA THR A 427 -25.26 2.08 -7.13
C THR A 427 -26.44 2.64 -7.94
N PRO A 428 -27.64 2.82 -7.33
CA PRO A 428 -28.77 3.43 -8.00
C PRO A 428 -28.48 4.88 -8.40
N TRP A 429 -28.67 5.19 -9.68
CA TRP A 429 -28.39 6.53 -10.22
C TRP A 429 -29.56 7.52 -10.03
N PRO A 430 -29.31 8.84 -10.11
CA PRO A 430 -30.38 9.83 -10.19
C PRO A 430 -31.19 9.69 -11.48
N SER A 431 -32.50 9.45 -11.36
CA SER A 431 -33.44 9.31 -12.50
C SER A 431 -33.65 10.60 -13.32
N ARG A 432 -33.07 11.72 -12.88
CA ARG A 432 -33.07 13.01 -13.59
C ARG A 432 -31.67 13.61 -13.59
N GLN A 433 -31.24 14.05 -14.77
CA GLN A 433 -29.97 14.77 -14.97
C GLN A 433 -29.84 15.97 -14.01
N PRO A 434 -28.72 16.12 -13.28
CA PRO A 434 -28.40 17.30 -12.48
C PRO A 434 -28.37 18.60 -13.31
N PRO A 435 -28.63 19.77 -12.71
CA PRO A 435 -28.59 21.07 -13.39
C PRO A 435 -27.16 21.53 -13.76
N CYS A 436 -26.13 20.86 -13.24
CA CYS A 436 -24.72 21.11 -13.51
C CYS A 436 -24.09 19.98 -14.34
N ARG A 437 -22.93 20.21 -14.97
CA ARG A 437 -22.24 19.15 -15.70
C ARG A 437 -21.85 18.02 -14.74
N THR A 438 -22.05 16.77 -15.15
CA THR A 438 -21.54 15.59 -14.43
C THR A 438 -20.44 14.87 -15.22
N VAL A 439 -19.41 14.41 -14.53
CA VAL A 439 -18.40 13.46 -15.02
C VAL A 439 -18.34 12.28 -14.03
N ILE A 440 -18.36 11.05 -14.52
CA ILE A 440 -18.25 9.84 -13.71
C ILE A 440 -16.90 9.20 -14.04
N GLY A 441 -16.01 9.14 -13.05
CA GLY A 441 -14.86 8.25 -13.05
C GLY A 441 -15.27 6.88 -12.55
N LEU A 442 -15.21 5.87 -13.41
CA LEU A 442 -15.44 4.47 -13.04
C LEU A 442 -14.12 3.79 -12.70
N PHE A 443 -14.09 3.06 -11.59
CA PHE A 443 -13.00 2.13 -11.30
C PHE A 443 -12.99 0.93 -12.26
N PRO A 444 -11.83 0.34 -12.58
CA PRO A 444 -11.70 -0.70 -13.58
C PRO A 444 -12.04 -2.08 -12.98
N ARG A 445 -13.34 -2.38 -12.89
CA ARG A 445 -13.80 -3.72 -12.53
C ARG A 445 -13.52 -4.72 -13.67
N PRO A 446 -12.80 -5.83 -13.43
CA PRO A 446 -12.89 -6.97 -14.34
C PRO A 446 -14.32 -7.53 -14.31
N LEU A 447 -14.80 -8.03 -15.46
CA LEU A 447 -16.07 -8.75 -15.52
C LEU A 447 -15.90 -10.10 -14.82
N SER A 448 -16.17 -10.14 -13.52
CA SER A 448 -16.24 -11.38 -12.75
C SER A 448 -17.41 -12.23 -13.24
N ALA A 449 -17.20 -13.54 -13.36
CA ALA A 449 -18.21 -14.50 -13.83
C ALA A 449 -19.30 -14.76 -12.78
N GLY A 450 -20.13 -13.75 -12.52
CA GLY A 450 -21.41 -13.85 -11.83
C GLY A 450 -22.61 -13.90 -12.79
N GLU A 451 -22.36 -14.16 -14.08
CA GLU A 451 -23.34 -14.14 -15.18
C GLU A 451 -24.38 -15.29 -15.14
N ASP A 452 -24.35 -16.12 -14.08
CA ASP A 452 -25.33 -17.17 -13.80
C ASP A 452 -26.51 -16.70 -12.92
N ASP A 453 -26.51 -15.45 -12.42
CA ASP A 453 -27.68 -14.84 -11.75
C ASP A 453 -28.53 -14.06 -12.78
N PRO A 454 -29.74 -14.54 -13.14
CA PRO A 454 -30.57 -13.91 -14.17
C PRO A 454 -31.22 -12.59 -13.73
N ASP A 455 -31.19 -12.25 -12.43
CA ASP A 455 -31.75 -11.00 -11.89
C ASP A 455 -30.67 -9.90 -11.67
N PHE A 456 -29.40 -10.17 -12.00
CA PHE A 456 -28.29 -9.23 -11.81
C PHE A 456 -28.17 -8.18 -12.93
N GLU A 457 -29.01 -7.15 -12.90
CA GLU A 457 -28.82 -5.95 -13.74
C GLU A 457 -27.67 -5.07 -13.21
N LEU A 458 -26.62 -4.89 -14.03
CA LEU A 458 -25.62 -3.83 -13.81
C LEU A 458 -26.25 -2.46 -14.12
N ASP A 459 -26.40 -1.64 -13.08
CA ASP A 459 -26.94 -0.27 -13.15
C ASP A 459 -25.96 0.65 -13.91
N LEU A 460 -25.98 0.59 -15.25
CA LEU A 460 -25.02 1.28 -16.11
C LEU A 460 -25.04 2.82 -15.89
N PRO A 461 -23.88 3.50 -15.95
CA PRO A 461 -23.84 4.96 -15.78
C PRO A 461 -24.73 5.68 -16.80
N PRO A 462 -25.58 6.64 -16.38
CA PRO A 462 -26.55 7.25 -17.28
C PRO A 462 -25.93 8.03 -18.44
N ASP A 463 -26.53 7.92 -19.64
CA ASP A 463 -26.14 8.61 -20.88
C ASP A 463 -25.92 10.13 -20.74
N TRP A 464 -26.56 10.75 -19.74
CA TRP A 464 -26.46 12.18 -19.48
C TRP A 464 -25.15 12.62 -18.78
N ALA A 465 -24.33 11.66 -18.35
CA ALA A 465 -23.03 11.89 -17.71
C ALA A 465 -21.86 11.52 -18.62
N ARG A 466 -20.72 12.22 -18.49
CA ARG A 466 -19.48 11.80 -19.18
C ARG A 466 -18.78 10.73 -18.34
N VAL A 467 -18.85 9.47 -18.77
CA VAL A 467 -18.05 8.37 -18.20
C VAL A 467 -16.58 8.51 -18.61
N VAL A 468 -15.68 8.13 -17.71
CA VAL A 468 -14.22 8.07 -17.87
C VAL A 468 -13.71 6.87 -17.06
N PRO A 469 -12.92 5.95 -17.62
CA PRO A 469 -12.26 4.92 -16.81
C PRO A 469 -11.13 5.54 -15.96
N LEU A 470 -10.97 5.04 -14.74
CA LEU A 470 -9.86 5.36 -13.84
C LEU A 470 -8.86 4.20 -13.80
N GLY A 471 -7.61 4.48 -13.44
CA GLY A 471 -6.47 3.56 -13.60
C GLY A 471 -5.67 3.81 -14.87
#